data_AF-A0A2R6GN28-F1
#
_entry.id   AF-A0A2R6GN28-F1
#
_cell.length_a   1.000
_cell.length_b   1.000
_cell.length_c   1.000
_cell.angle_alpha   90.00
_cell.angle_beta   90.00
_cell.angle_gamma   90.00
#
_symmetry.space_group_name_H-M   'P 1'
#
loop_
_entity.id
_entity.type
_entity.pdbx_description
1 polymer ?
#
loop_
_entity_poly.entity_id
_entity_poly.type
_entity_poly.pdbx_seq_one_letter_code
_entity_poly.pdbx_strand_id
1 'polypeptide(L)' 'MSRYRNLALFLGLAAVWGSAFMAIKAGLSEFPPVLFAALRYDIAGVFMLAYAAVRADRWLPADRRQWAAVGVGAALLIA' A
#
# COMPACT_ATOMS: atom_id res chain seq x y z
N MET A 1 -7.45 -24.75 -7.77
CA MET A 1 -7.78 -23.47 -7.10
C MET A 1 -9.31 -23.35 -7.09
N SER A 2 -9.97 -23.47 -5.92
CA SER A 2 -11.44 -23.53 -5.83
C SER A 2 -12.05 -22.21 -6.33
N ARG A 3 -12.96 -22.26 -7.30
CA ARG A 3 -13.66 -21.09 -7.88
C ARG A 3 -14.27 -20.19 -6.79
N TYR A 4 -14.76 -20.79 -5.71
CA TYR A 4 -15.31 -20.08 -4.56
C TYR A 4 -14.28 -19.22 -3.82
N ARG A 5 -13.03 -19.68 -3.70
CA ARG A 5 -11.96 -18.88 -3.06
C ARG A 5 -11.62 -17.65 -3.89
N ASN A 6 -11.53 -17.80 -5.21
CA ASN A 6 -11.25 -16.65 -6.09
C ASN A 6 -12.39 -15.64 -6.05
N LEU A 7 -13.65 -16.11 -6.03
CA LEU A 7 -14.82 -15.24 -5.88
C LEU A 7 -14.79 -14.48 -4.55
N ALA A 8 -14.48 -15.15 -3.44
CA ALA A 8 -14.37 -14.50 -2.13
C ALA A 8 -13.25 -13.45 -2.09
N LEU A 9 -12.06 -13.78 -2.63
CA LEU A 9 -10.95 -12.83 -2.74
C LEU A 9 -11.31 -11.63 -3.61
N PHE A 10 -12.03 -11.86 -4.70
CA PHE A 10 -12.49 -10.80 -5.59
C PHE A 10 -13.50 -9.87 -4.90
N LEU A 11 -14.51 -10.43 -4.23
CA LEU A 11 -15.50 -9.64 -3.48
C LEU A 11 -14.83 -8.86 -2.34
N GLY A 12 -13.90 -9.48 -1.62
CA GLY A 12 -13.12 -8.80 -0.58
C GLY A 12 -12.31 -7.64 -1.14
N LEU A 13 -11.59 -7.85 -2.25
CA LEU A 13 -10.84 -6.80 -2.93
C LEU A 13 -11.78 -5.67 -3.40
N ALA A 14 -12.91 -6.01 -4.01
CA ALA A 14 -13.90 -5.05 -4.49
C ALA A 14 -14.48 -4.20 -3.34
N ALA A 15 -14.76 -4.81 -2.18
CA ALA A 15 -15.23 -4.09 -1.00
C ALA A 15 -14.16 -3.15 -0.43
N VAL A 16 -12.91 -3.61 -0.34
CA VAL A 16 -11.78 -2.80 0.16
C VAL A 16 -11.52 -1.61 -0.77
N TRP A 17 -11.46 -1.83 -2.08
CA TRP A 17 -11.25 -0.75 -3.04
C TRP A 17 -12.46 0.18 -3.17
N GLY A 18 -13.68 -0.36 -3.16
CA GLY A 18 -14.89 0.44 -3.27
C GLY A 18 -15.13 1.35 -2.06
N SER A 19 -14.79 0.88 -0.86
CA SER A 19 -14.93 1.67 0.38
C SER A 19 -13.86 2.76 0.55
N ALA A 20 -12.75 2.71 -0.21
CA ALA A 20 -11.64 3.63 -0.07
C ALA A 20 -12.05 5.11 -0.28
N PHE A 21 -12.91 5.40 -1.27
CA PHE A 21 -13.40 6.77 -1.50
C PHE A 21 -14.17 7.32 -0.31
N MET A 22 -15.03 6.49 0.31
CA MET A 22 -15.82 6.92 1.44
C MET A 22 -14.96 7.11 2.70
N ALA A 23 -13.97 6.23 2.90
CA ALA A 23 -12.98 6.39 3.97
C ALA A 23 -12.13 7.66 3.80
N ILE A 24 -11.72 7.99 2.58
CA ILE A 24 -10.96 9.22 2.29
C ILE A 24 -11.80 10.46 2.59
N LYS A 25 -13.06 10.49 2.14
CA LYS A 25 -13.97 11.60 2.40
C LYS A 25 -14.19 11.82 3.91
N ALA A 26 -14.34 10.74 4.66
CA ALA A 26 -14.46 10.80 6.12
C ALA A 26 -13.17 11.33 6.77
N GLY A 27 -11.99 10.81 6.38
CA GLY A 27 -10.72 11.25 6.95
C GLY A 27 -10.37 12.72 6.67
N LEU A 28 -10.73 13.22 5.49
CA LEU A 28 -10.55 14.63 5.12
C LEU A 28 -11.43 15.61 5.90
N SER A 29 -12.49 15.14 6.56
CA SER A 29 -13.29 15.99 7.43
C SER A 29 -12.59 16.34 8.74
N GLU A 30 -11.63 15.51 9.15
CA GLU A 30 -10.90 15.64 10.43
C GLU A 30 -9.46 16.15 10.24
N PHE A 31 -8.82 15.87 9.10
CA PHE A 31 -7.41 16.16 8.85
C PHE A 31 -7.17 17.00 7.59
N PRO A 32 -6.12 17.87 7.59
CA PRO A 32 -5.67 18.53 6.37
C PRO A 32 -5.31 17.52 5.26
N PRO A 33 -5.59 17.81 3.98
CA PRO A 33 -5.44 16.84 2.89
C PRO A 33 -4.04 16.24 2.76
N VAL A 34 -3.00 17.06 2.89
CA VAL A 34 -1.60 16.62 2.78
C VAL A 34 -1.21 15.71 3.94
N LEU A 35 -1.63 16.06 5.17
CA LEU A 35 -1.34 15.26 6.36
C LEU A 35 -2.06 13.90 6.31
N PHE A 36 -3.31 13.89 5.86
CA PHE A 36 -4.07 12.65 5.70
C PHE A 36 -3.46 11.74 4.62
N ALA A 37 -3.00 12.32 3.51
CA ALA A 37 -2.27 11.59 2.48
C ALA A 37 -0.98 10.97 3.05
N ALA A 38 -0.16 11.77 3.73
CA ALA A 38 1.07 11.31 4.38
C ALA A 38 0.79 10.16 5.36
N LEU A 39 -0.20 10.31 6.24
CA LEU A 39 -0.58 9.29 7.22
C LEU A 39 -0.95 7.95 6.57
N ARG A 40 -1.72 7.95 5.47
CA ARG A 40 -2.02 6.70 4.74
C ARG A 40 -0.76 6.05 4.18
N TYR A 41 0.16 6.83 3.62
CA TYR A 41 1.42 6.31 3.09
C TYR A 41 2.35 5.81 4.20
N ASP A 42 2.40 6.49 5.34
CA ASP A 42 3.16 6.05 6.52
C ASP A 42 2.62 4.72 7.03
N ILE A 43 1.29 4.60 7.20
CA ILE A 43 0.64 3.36 7.61
C ILE A 43 0.96 2.24 6.61
N ALA A 44 0.80 2.48 5.30
CA ALA A 44 1.11 1.50 4.27
C ALA A 44 2.60 1.08 4.30
N GLY A 45 3.50 2.04 4.50
CA GLY A 45 4.94 1.82 4.61
C GLY A 45 5.29 0.97 5.83
N VAL A 46 4.73 1.28 7.01
CA VAL A 46 4.92 0.50 8.24
C VAL A 46 4.41 -0.93 8.05
N PHE A 47 3.22 -1.12 7.48
CA PHE A 47 2.70 -2.46 7.19
C PHE A 47 3.61 -3.23 6.24
N MET A 48 4.09 -2.58 5.18
CA MET A 48 4.95 -3.24 4.21
C MET A 48 6.33 -3.57 4.80
N LEU A 49 6.89 -2.70 5.63
CA LEU A 49 8.14 -2.95 6.36
C LEU A 49 7.98 -4.09 7.37
N ALA A 50 6.87 -4.12 8.12
CA ALA A 50 6.57 -5.23 9.04
C ALA A 50 6.42 -6.55 8.29
N TYR A 51 5.73 -6.55 7.14
CA TYR A 51 5.60 -7.72 6.29
C TYR A 51 6.97 -8.18 5.75
N ALA A 52 7.78 -7.25 5.26
CA ALA A 52 9.14 -7.54 4.79
C ALA A 52 10.01 -8.09 5.92
N ALA A 53 9.89 -7.57 7.15
CA ALA A 53 10.67 -8.06 8.28
C ALA A 53 10.43 -9.55 8.59
N VAL A 54 9.22 -10.05 8.32
CA VAL A 54 8.84 -11.44 8.57
C VAL A 54 9.09 -12.34 7.36
N ARG A 55 9.05 -11.81 6.13
CA ARG A 55 9.00 -12.61 4.90
C ARG A 55 10.16 -12.40 3.94
N ALA A 56 10.94 -11.33 4.09
CA ALA A 56 12.06 -11.05 3.22
C ALA A 56 13.34 -11.70 3.76
N ASP A 57 13.92 -12.62 2.98
CA ASP A 57 15.24 -13.20 3.28
C ASP A 57 16.37 -12.17 3.12
N ARG A 58 16.15 -11.12 2.31
CA ARG A 58 17.10 -10.04 2.07
C ARG A 58 16.42 -8.68 2.15
N TRP A 59 16.93 -7.85 3.06
CA TRP A 59 16.32 -6.56 3.41
C TRP A 59 16.78 -5.40 2.52
N LEU A 60 18.02 -5.46 2.04
CA LEU A 60 18.60 -4.41 1.21
C LEU A 60 18.67 -4.80 -0.28
N PRO A 61 18.44 -3.85 -1.19
CA PRO A 61 18.72 -4.05 -2.60
C PRO A 61 20.21 -4.33 -2.82
N ALA A 62 20.53 -5.39 -3.57
CA ALA A 62 21.91 -5.83 -3.80
C ALA A 62 22.61 -5.04 -4.91
N ASP A 63 21.86 -4.63 -5.95
CA ASP A 63 22.43 -4.09 -7.18
C ASP A 63 21.90 -2.70 -7.50
N ARG A 64 22.67 -1.94 -8.29
CA ARG A 64 22.27 -0.60 -8.77
C ARG A 64 20.92 -0.59 -9.48
N ARG A 65 20.57 -1.67 -10.17
CA ARG A 65 19.26 -1.81 -10.84
C ARG A 65 18.10 -1.93 -9.84
N GLN A 66 18.32 -2.61 -8.72
CA GLN A 66 17.32 -2.74 -7.66
C GLN A 66 17.15 -1.40 -6.94
N TRP A 67 18.24 -0.69 -6.67
CA TRP A 67 18.20 0.68 -6.15
C TRP A 67 17.52 1.66 -7.12
N ALA A 68 17.78 1.56 -8.42
CA ALA A 68 17.10 2.37 -9.43
C ALA A 68 15.58 2.07 -9.45
N ALA A 69 15.18 0.80 -9.34
CA ALA A 69 13.77 0.44 -9.26
C ALA A 69 13.08 1.03 -8.02
N VAL A 70 13.75 0.99 -6.86
CA VAL A 70 13.26 1.62 -5.62
C VAL A 70 13.17 3.14 -5.78
N GLY A 71 14.22 3.77 -6.32
CA GLY A 71 14.26 5.22 -6.52
C GLY A 71 13.19 5.72 -7.49
N VAL A 72 13.02 5.05 -8.63
CA VAL A 72 11.96 5.35 -9.60
C VAL A 72 10.59 5.12 -8.98
N GLY A 73 10.39 4.00 -8.29
CA GLY A 73 9.15 3.69 -7.61
C GLY A 73 8.77 4.71 -6.54
N ALA A 74 9.75 5.20 -5.76
CA ALA A 74 9.54 6.21 -4.74
C ALA A 74 9.29 7.61 -5.32
N ALA A 75 10.02 7.99 -6.38
CA ALA A 75 9.91 9.32 -6.98
C ALA A 75 8.66 9.50 -7.86
N LEU A 76 8.22 8.44 -8.55
CA LEU A 76 7.06 8.47 -9.43
C LEU A 76 5.78 7.95 -8.75
N LEU A 77 5.84 7.70 -7.44
CA LEU A 77 4.64 7.32 -6.69
C LEU A 77 3.71 8.54 -6.65
N ILE A 78 2.58 8.45 -7.36
CA ILE A 78 1.60 9.54 -7.37
C ILE A 78 0.83 9.50 -6.03
N ALA A 79 0.85 10.64 -5.34
CA ALA A 79 0.06 10.92 -4.13
C ALA A 79 -1.32 11.47 -4.46
#